data_AF-A0A524GAB4-F1
#
_entry.id   AF-A0A524GAB4-F1
#
_cell.length_a   1.000
_cell.length_b   1.000
_cell.length_c   1.000
_cell.angle_alpha   90.00
_cell.angle_beta   90.00
_cell.angle_gamma   90.00
#
_symmetry.space_group_name_H-M   'P 1'
#
loop_
_entity.id
_entity.type
_entity.pdbx_description
1 polymer ?
#
loop_
_entity_poly.entity_id
_entity_poly.type
_entity_poly.pdbx_seq_one_letter_code
_entity_poly.pdbx_strand_id
1 'polypeptide(L)'
;MPSISDVREDAPGCCDYIEKMSSSYRAGFSRLKQDYRINTKALEKIKEYTQEFSIAVIFADWCGDAKRAVPVLAIIERETGKKIIARGGMTKPPYGSNKFWAVPPSPEEVDIFEITSSPTILIFNKEGEEIGRIKTRQKMKPTLEEEIVKIIEDYLGKK
;
A
#
# COMPACT_ATOMS: atom_id res chain seq x y z
N MET A 1 17.98 0.29 8.99
CA MET A 1 16.96 -0.16 8.03
C MET A 1 15.89 0.92 7.98
N PRO A 2 15.26 1.16 6.81
CA PRO A 2 14.11 2.04 6.70
C PRO A 2 12.98 1.60 7.63
N SER A 3 12.18 2.56 8.08
CA SER A 3 11.15 2.43 9.10
C SER A 3 9.90 3.22 8.71
N ILE A 4 8.78 2.99 9.40
CA ILE A 4 7.54 3.74 9.14
C ILE A 4 7.72 5.27 9.28
N SER A 5 8.63 5.74 10.14
CA SER A 5 8.92 7.18 10.30
C SER A 5 9.61 7.79 9.07
N ASP A 6 10.17 6.98 8.19
CA ASP A 6 10.72 7.46 6.92
C ASP A 6 9.64 7.69 5.85
N VAL A 7 8.39 7.30 6.11
CA VAL A 7 7.23 7.71 5.31
C VAL A 7 6.73 9.05 5.86
N ARG A 8 6.67 10.09 5.02
CA ARG A 8 6.28 11.43 5.51
C ARG A 8 4.95 11.41 6.26
N GLU A 9 4.93 12.01 7.45
CA GLU A 9 3.77 12.05 8.35
C GLU A 9 2.55 12.76 7.74
N ASP A 10 2.79 13.75 6.88
CA ASP A 10 1.77 14.55 6.20
C ASP A 10 1.10 13.81 5.03
N ALA A 11 1.58 12.62 4.67
CA ALA A 11 1.02 11.82 3.60
C ALA A 11 -0.45 11.45 3.89
N PRO A 12 -1.34 11.51 2.88
CA PRO A 12 -2.75 11.17 3.08
C PRO A 12 -2.96 9.67 3.30
N GLY A 13 -4.14 9.32 3.81
CA GLY A 13 -4.65 7.95 3.78
C GLY A 13 -5.06 7.52 2.37
N CYS A 14 -5.34 6.23 2.16
CA CYS A 14 -5.82 5.71 0.87
C CYS A 14 -7.19 6.29 0.47
N CYS A 15 -8.11 6.47 1.43
CA CYS A 15 -9.40 7.11 1.21
C CYS A 15 -9.21 8.55 0.68
N ASP A 16 -8.50 9.37 1.43
CA ASP A 16 -8.18 10.75 1.08
C ASP A 16 -7.43 10.86 -0.24
N TYR A 17 -6.45 9.98 -0.50
CA TYR A 17 -5.66 10.03 -1.72
C TYR A 17 -6.52 9.78 -2.95
N ILE A 18 -7.39 8.76 -2.92
CA ILE A 18 -8.30 8.48 -4.05
C ILE A 18 -9.21 9.68 -4.34
N GLU A 19 -9.68 10.38 -3.31
CA GLU A 19 -10.54 11.56 -3.48
C GLU A 19 -9.79 12.77 -4.06
N LYS A 20 -8.51 12.93 -3.71
CA LYS A 20 -7.68 14.09 -4.10
C LYS A 20 -6.89 13.87 -5.40
N MET A 21 -6.68 12.62 -5.83
CA MET A 21 -5.90 12.30 -7.03
C MET A 21 -6.53 12.88 -8.31
N SER A 22 -5.74 13.00 -9.40
CA SER A 22 -6.24 13.57 -10.66
C SER A 22 -7.48 12.84 -11.20
N SER A 23 -8.39 13.60 -11.81
CA SER A 23 -9.64 13.06 -12.38
C SER A 23 -9.40 11.97 -13.43
N SER A 24 -8.28 12.05 -14.15
CA SER A 24 -7.86 11.08 -15.17
C SER A 24 -7.65 9.66 -14.61
N TYR A 25 -7.32 9.53 -13.32
CA TYR A 25 -7.10 8.23 -12.68
C TYR A 25 -8.22 7.87 -11.71
N ARG A 26 -8.78 8.87 -11.01
CA ARG A 26 -9.76 8.72 -9.93
C ARG A 26 -10.90 7.76 -10.27
N ALA A 27 -11.54 7.92 -11.43
CA ALA A 27 -12.70 7.12 -11.81
C ALA A 27 -12.43 5.61 -11.76
N GLY A 28 -11.22 5.18 -12.15
CA GLY A 28 -10.83 3.76 -12.11
C GLY A 28 -10.68 3.23 -10.68
N PHE A 29 -10.09 4.01 -9.78
CA PHE A 29 -9.93 3.63 -8.38
C PHE A 29 -11.28 3.65 -7.64
N SER A 30 -12.08 4.69 -7.85
CA SER A 30 -13.40 4.83 -7.22
C SER A 30 -14.35 3.71 -7.63
N ARG A 31 -14.40 3.35 -8.92
CA ARG A 31 -15.24 2.25 -9.39
C ARG A 31 -14.85 0.92 -8.74
N LEU A 32 -13.55 0.60 -8.73
CA LEU A 32 -13.07 -0.63 -8.08
C LEU A 32 -13.36 -0.63 -6.58
N LYS A 33 -13.25 0.52 -5.89
CA LYS A 33 -13.63 0.65 -4.47
C LYS A 33 -15.11 0.32 -4.22
N GLN A 34 -16.00 0.69 -5.14
CA GLN A 34 -17.45 0.44 -5.01
C GLN A 34 -17.82 -1.02 -5.31
N ASP A 35 -17.20 -1.60 -6.33
CA ASP A 35 -17.53 -2.94 -6.82
C ASP A 35 -16.88 -4.06 -5.98
N TYR A 36 -15.77 -3.77 -5.29
CA TYR A 36 -15.03 -4.78 -4.54
C TYR A 36 -15.83 -5.32 -3.34
N ARG A 37 -15.77 -6.64 -3.16
CA ARG A 37 -16.36 -7.36 -2.03
C ARG A 37 -15.22 -7.91 -1.19
N ILE A 38 -14.99 -7.29 -0.03
CA ILE A 38 -13.90 -7.66 0.88
C ILE A 38 -14.18 -8.99 1.57
N ASN A 39 -13.15 -9.80 1.75
CA ASN A 39 -13.20 -11.00 2.58
C ASN A 39 -13.34 -10.60 4.05
N THR A 40 -14.55 -10.73 4.58
CA THR A 40 -14.88 -10.32 5.95
C THR A 40 -14.06 -11.07 7.00
N LYS A 41 -13.72 -12.34 6.79
CA LYS A 41 -12.88 -13.10 7.74
C LYS A 41 -11.47 -12.53 7.83
N ALA A 42 -10.88 -12.18 6.70
CA ALA A 42 -9.56 -11.54 6.68
C ALA A 42 -9.62 -10.13 7.28
N LEU A 43 -10.69 -9.37 6.98
CA LEU A 43 -10.90 -8.04 7.55
C LEU A 43 -11.00 -8.06 9.08
N GLU A 44 -11.76 -9.00 9.67
CA GLU A 44 -11.85 -9.11 11.13
C GLU A 44 -10.49 -9.41 11.77
N LYS A 45 -9.68 -10.29 11.17
CA LYS A 45 -8.29 -10.50 11.62
C LYS A 45 -7.45 -9.24 11.52
N ILE A 46 -7.56 -8.47 10.43
CA ILE A 46 -6.84 -7.20 10.32
C ILE A 46 -7.26 -6.23 11.43
N LYS A 47 -8.55 -6.18 11.79
CA LYS A 47 -9.04 -5.36 12.92
C LYS A 47 -8.38 -5.77 14.23
N GLU A 48 -8.26 -7.07 14.51
CA GLU A 48 -7.56 -7.59 15.70
C GLU A 48 -6.09 -7.11 15.77
N TYR A 49 -5.44 -6.97 14.61
CA TYR A 49 -4.03 -6.59 14.51
C TYR A 49 -3.78 -5.09 14.33
N THR A 50 -4.82 -4.25 14.18
CA THR A 50 -4.63 -2.83 13.76
C THR A 50 -3.84 -1.94 14.73
N GLN A 51 -3.69 -2.33 16.00
CA GLN A 51 -2.87 -1.59 16.96
C GLN A 51 -1.39 -2.02 16.95
N GLU A 52 -1.10 -3.23 16.49
CA GLU A 52 0.27 -3.78 16.49
C GLU A 52 1.00 -3.56 15.16
N PHE A 53 0.28 -3.14 14.10
CA PHE A 53 0.86 -2.99 12.76
C PHE A 53 0.42 -1.70 12.06
N SER A 54 1.30 -1.18 11.21
CA SER A 54 1.04 -0.05 10.31
C SER A 54 1.26 -0.46 8.86
N ILE A 55 0.51 0.15 7.94
CA ILE A 55 0.58 -0.17 6.51
C ILE A 55 0.80 1.11 5.72
N ALA A 56 1.73 1.06 4.76
CA ALA A 56 1.93 2.10 3.77
C ALA A 56 1.93 1.51 2.35
N VAL A 57 1.46 2.26 1.37
CA VAL A 57 1.51 1.86 -0.04
C VAL A 57 2.17 2.94 -0.89
N ILE A 58 3.17 2.54 -1.68
CA ILE A 58 3.89 3.40 -2.62
C ILE A 58 3.55 2.94 -4.04
N PHE A 59 3.06 3.84 -4.89
CA PHE A 59 2.53 3.45 -6.19
C PHE A 59 2.56 4.56 -7.28
N ALA A 60 2.41 4.13 -8.52
CA ALA A 60 2.17 4.98 -9.67
C ALA A 60 0.67 5.05 -9.97
N ASP A 61 0.12 6.26 -10.10
CA ASP A 61 -1.32 6.47 -10.30
C ASP A 61 -1.86 5.82 -11.59
N TRP A 62 -1.01 5.72 -12.62
CA TRP A 62 -1.36 5.10 -13.90
C TRP A 62 -1.28 3.56 -13.87
N CYS A 63 -0.72 2.94 -12.83
CA CYS A 63 -0.51 1.50 -12.76
C CYS A 63 -1.82 0.72 -12.58
N GLY A 64 -2.02 -0.31 -13.42
CA GLY A 64 -3.18 -1.19 -13.35
C GLY A 64 -3.26 -2.05 -12.08
N ASP A 65 -2.12 -2.47 -11.53
CA ASP A 65 -2.09 -3.19 -10.26
C ASP A 65 -2.40 -2.28 -9.08
N ALA A 66 -1.99 -1.01 -9.13
CA ALA A 66 -2.28 -0.03 -8.09
C ALA A 66 -3.79 0.26 -8.05
N LYS A 67 -4.41 0.38 -9.23
CA LYS A 67 -5.88 0.47 -9.36
C LYS A 67 -6.61 -0.69 -8.71
N ARG A 68 -6.03 -1.89 -8.64
CA ARG A 68 -6.63 -3.05 -7.96
C ARG A 68 -6.38 -3.03 -6.45
N ALA A 69 -5.17 -2.67 -6.01
CA ALA A 69 -4.78 -2.82 -4.62
C ALA A 69 -5.21 -1.64 -3.73
N VAL A 70 -4.98 -0.39 -4.17
CA VAL A 70 -5.22 0.81 -3.35
C VAL A 70 -6.71 0.97 -2.98
N PRO A 71 -7.70 0.65 -3.84
CA PRO A 71 -9.10 0.64 -3.42
C PRO A 71 -9.42 -0.35 -2.31
N VAL A 72 -8.79 -1.53 -2.32
CA VAL A 72 -8.96 -2.54 -1.26
C VAL A 72 -8.37 -2.01 0.04
N LEU A 73 -7.19 -1.40 0.00
CA LEU A 73 -6.59 -0.73 1.16
C LEU A 73 -7.47 0.40 1.68
N ALA A 74 -8.09 1.19 0.80
CA ALA A 74 -9.04 2.23 1.21
C ALA A 74 -10.30 1.66 1.88
N ILE A 75 -10.77 0.47 1.49
CA ILE A 75 -11.86 -0.22 2.19
C ILE A 75 -11.36 -0.65 3.57
N ILE A 76 -10.21 -1.31 3.68
CA ILE A 76 -9.63 -1.73 4.96
C ILE A 76 -9.46 -0.53 5.91
N GLU A 77 -8.90 0.57 5.43
CA GLU A 77 -8.75 1.82 6.18
C GLU A 77 -10.10 2.32 6.71
N ARG A 78 -11.13 2.36 5.88
CA ARG A 78 -12.47 2.79 6.28
C ARG A 78 -13.07 1.86 7.34
N GLU A 79 -13.00 0.55 7.12
CA GLU A 79 -13.64 -0.45 8.00
C GLU A 79 -12.90 -0.64 9.33
N THR A 80 -11.60 -0.35 9.38
CA THR A 80 -10.77 -0.46 10.59
C THR A 80 -10.63 0.87 11.34
N GLY A 81 -10.89 1.99 10.67
CA GLY A 81 -10.61 3.33 11.20
C GLY A 81 -9.12 3.65 11.32
N LYS A 82 -8.22 2.77 10.85
CA LYS A 82 -6.77 2.97 10.90
C LYS A 82 -6.28 3.50 9.56
N LYS A 83 -5.65 4.68 9.60
CA LYS A 83 -5.03 5.31 8.43
C LYS A 83 -4.02 4.36 7.77
N ILE A 84 -4.19 4.12 6.46
CA ILE A 84 -3.20 3.40 5.63
C ILE A 84 -2.54 4.43 4.73
N ILE A 85 -1.25 4.67 4.95
CA ILE A 85 -0.54 5.78 4.31
C ILE A 85 -0.40 5.50 2.80
N ALA A 86 -0.78 6.48 1.97
CA ALA A 86 -0.77 6.36 0.52
C ALA A 86 0.20 7.36 -0.13
N ARG A 87 1.21 6.84 -0.82
CA ARG A 87 2.21 7.59 -1.59
C ARG A 87 2.12 7.25 -3.07
N GLY A 88 1.22 7.93 -3.76
CA GLY A 88 1.15 7.83 -5.22
C GLY A 88 2.13 8.78 -5.92
N GLY A 89 1.91 9.02 -7.22
CA GLY A 89 2.71 9.96 -8.01
C GLY A 89 4.04 9.43 -8.55
N MET A 90 4.30 8.12 -8.50
CA MET A 90 5.51 7.56 -9.12
C MET A 90 5.51 7.73 -10.65
N THR A 91 6.70 8.03 -11.18
CA THR A 91 6.94 8.28 -12.61
C THR A 91 8.08 7.42 -13.14
N LYS A 92 7.98 7.05 -14.42
CA LYS A 92 9.05 6.30 -15.10
C LYS A 92 10.24 7.22 -15.35
N PRO A 93 11.47 6.69 -15.29
CA PRO A 93 12.64 7.45 -15.67
C PRO A 93 12.72 7.67 -17.18
N PRO A 94 13.58 8.61 -17.63
CA PRO A 94 13.87 8.79 -19.04
C PRO A 94 14.27 7.47 -19.71
N TYR A 95 13.95 7.35 -21.00
CA TYR A 95 14.31 6.18 -21.78
C TYR A 95 15.83 5.92 -21.73
N GLY A 96 16.23 4.68 -21.48
CA GLY A 96 17.64 4.29 -21.34
C GLY A 96 18.22 4.43 -19.93
N SER A 97 17.44 4.87 -18.93
CA SER A 97 17.86 4.86 -17.53
C SER A 97 17.97 3.45 -16.96
N ASN A 98 18.96 3.24 -16.08
CA ASN A 98 19.14 2.01 -15.30
C ASN A 98 18.29 1.98 -14.01
N LYS A 99 17.57 3.06 -13.70
CA LYS A 99 16.67 3.13 -12.53
C LYS A 99 15.29 2.55 -12.89
N PHE A 100 14.56 2.07 -11.89
CA PHE A 100 13.14 1.67 -12.05
C PHE A 100 12.21 2.89 -12.08
N TRP A 101 12.57 3.97 -11.38
CA TRP A 101 11.74 5.17 -11.19
C TRP A 101 12.59 6.43 -11.27
N ALA A 102 11.98 7.55 -11.66
CA ALA A 102 12.61 8.87 -11.56
C ALA A 102 12.36 9.47 -10.18
N VAL A 103 13.40 9.68 -9.38
CA VAL A 103 13.33 10.34 -8.08
C VAL A 103 14.33 11.51 -8.10
N PRO A 104 13.87 12.79 -8.15
CA PRO A 104 12.51 13.27 -8.47
C PRO A 104 12.09 12.97 -9.92
N PRO A 105 10.78 13.07 -10.29
CA PRO A 105 9.66 13.63 -9.52
C PRO A 105 8.84 12.62 -8.70
N SER A 106 9.22 11.34 -8.66
CA SER A 106 8.59 10.38 -7.75
C SER A 106 8.91 10.69 -6.28
N PRO A 107 8.09 10.21 -5.33
CA PRO A 107 8.36 10.34 -3.90
C PRO A 107 9.75 9.84 -3.49
N GLU A 108 10.39 10.50 -2.51
CA GLU A 108 11.69 10.08 -1.96
C GLU A 108 11.64 8.69 -1.32
N GLU A 109 10.47 8.29 -0.82
CA GLU A 109 10.20 6.96 -0.29
C GLU A 109 10.50 5.85 -1.30
N VAL A 110 10.49 6.14 -2.60
CA VAL A 110 10.88 5.18 -3.63
C VAL A 110 12.33 4.76 -3.49
N ASP A 111 13.24 5.71 -3.23
CA ASP A 111 14.67 5.42 -3.04
C ASP A 111 14.92 4.88 -1.63
N ILE A 112 14.26 5.44 -0.59
CA ILE A 112 14.42 5.01 0.81
C ILE A 112 14.04 3.53 0.99
N PHE A 113 12.90 3.11 0.44
CA PHE A 113 12.41 1.73 0.59
C PHE A 113 12.82 0.81 -0.56
N GLU A 114 13.69 1.27 -1.46
CA GLU A 114 14.19 0.54 -2.63
C GLU A 114 13.05 -0.05 -3.48
N ILE A 115 12.06 0.78 -3.79
CA ILE A 115 10.86 0.37 -4.51
C ILE A 115 11.21 0.06 -5.96
N THR A 116 10.99 -1.19 -6.37
CA THR A 116 11.24 -1.63 -7.76
C THR A 116 9.97 -1.92 -8.55
N SER A 117 8.81 -1.88 -7.89
CA SER A 117 7.53 -2.20 -8.51
C SER A 117 6.37 -1.36 -7.94
N SER A 118 5.32 -1.18 -8.74
CA SER A 118 4.12 -0.44 -8.36
C SER A 118 2.88 -1.34 -8.46
N PRO A 119 2.02 -1.42 -7.44
CA PRO A 119 2.21 -0.87 -6.10
C PRO A 119 3.21 -1.73 -5.30
N THR A 120 3.84 -1.12 -4.31
CA THR A 120 4.49 -1.84 -3.21
C THR A 120 3.77 -1.48 -1.92
N ILE A 121 3.26 -2.49 -1.22
CA ILE A 121 2.58 -2.35 0.07
C ILE A 121 3.55 -2.82 1.14
N LEU A 122 3.91 -1.93 2.05
CA LEU A 122 4.83 -2.14 3.15
C LEU A 122 4.03 -2.34 4.43
N ILE A 123 4.40 -3.35 5.23
CA ILE A 123 3.76 -3.70 6.50
C ILE A 123 4.81 -3.61 7.59
N PHE A 124 4.52 -2.82 8.61
CA PHE A 124 5.43 -2.50 9.71
C PHE A 124 4.85 -2.99 11.04
N ASN A 125 5.71 -3.44 11.95
CA ASN A 125 5.33 -3.68 13.35
C ASN A 125 5.17 -2.36 14.12
N LYS A 126 4.79 -2.44 15.40
CA LYS A 126 4.62 -1.28 16.28
C LYS A 126 5.93 -0.53 16.54
N GLU A 127 7.07 -1.22 16.45
CA GLU A 127 8.40 -0.64 16.55
C GLU A 127 8.79 0.15 15.27
N GLY A 128 7.97 0.06 14.22
CA GLY A 128 8.17 0.76 12.96
C GLY A 128 9.08 0.03 11.98
N GLU A 129 9.48 -1.21 12.27
CA GLU A 129 10.31 -2.06 11.43
C GLU A 129 9.46 -2.77 10.38
N GLU A 130 9.95 -2.87 9.16
CA GLU A 130 9.26 -3.60 8.11
C GLU A 130 9.31 -5.12 8.37
N ILE A 131 8.13 -5.72 8.51
CA ILE A 131 7.98 -7.18 8.70
C ILE A 131 7.67 -7.93 7.40
N GLY A 132 7.24 -7.20 6.37
CA GLY A 132 6.99 -7.75 5.06
C GLY A 132 6.43 -6.73 4.08
N ARG A 133 6.41 -7.12 2.81
CA ARG A 133 5.86 -6.30 1.73
C ARG A 133 5.23 -7.13 0.62
N ILE A 134 4.23 -6.56 -0.04
CA ILE A 134 3.57 -7.11 -1.22
C ILE A 134 4.01 -6.29 -2.43
N LYS A 135 4.68 -6.95 -3.38
CA LYS A 135 5.16 -6.33 -4.63
C LYS A 135 4.19 -6.68 -5.77
N THR A 136 3.58 -5.65 -6.36
CA THR A 136 2.55 -5.69 -7.42
C THR A 136 1.23 -6.36 -7.06
N ARG A 137 1.24 -7.66 -6.80
CA ARG A 137 0.05 -8.47 -6.47
C ARG A 137 0.37 -9.45 -5.35
N GLN A 138 -0.69 -9.87 -4.67
CA GLN A 138 -0.69 -10.99 -3.75
C GLN A 138 -0.22 -12.28 -4.48
N LYS A 139 0.64 -13.07 -3.82
CA LYS A 139 1.24 -14.30 -4.35
C LYS A 139 0.96 -15.54 -3.50
N MET A 140 0.71 -15.36 -2.21
CA MET A 140 0.50 -16.43 -1.24
C MET A 140 -0.98 -16.70 -1.00
N LYS A 141 -1.83 -15.69 -1.19
CA LYS A 141 -3.27 -15.78 -0.92
C LYS A 141 -4.12 -15.25 -2.09
N PRO A 142 -5.40 -15.67 -2.21
CA PRO A 142 -6.28 -15.24 -3.29
C PRO A 142 -6.61 -13.74 -3.26
N THR A 143 -6.78 -13.17 -2.06
CA THR A 143 -7.12 -11.75 -1.87
C THR A 143 -5.99 -10.97 -1.22
N LEU A 144 -6.04 -9.63 -1.33
CA LEU A 144 -5.00 -8.76 -0.79
C LEU A 144 -5.03 -8.76 0.74
N GLU A 145 -6.23 -8.65 1.31
CA GLU A 145 -6.48 -8.68 2.75
C GLU A 145 -6.01 -10.00 3.38
N GLU A 146 -6.22 -11.14 2.72
CA GLU A 146 -5.71 -12.42 3.20
C GLU A 146 -4.18 -12.47 3.18
N GLU A 147 -3.54 -11.87 2.18
CA GLU A 147 -2.08 -11.81 2.12
C GLU A 147 -1.49 -10.93 3.22
N ILE A 148 -2.11 -9.79 3.52
CA ILE A 148 -1.73 -8.92 4.64
C ILE A 148 -1.82 -9.72 5.95
N VAL A 149 -2.93 -10.42 6.19
CA VAL A 149 -3.09 -11.29 7.36
C VAL A 149 -2.00 -12.34 7.42
N LYS A 150 -1.70 -13.02 6.30
CA LYS A 150 -0.67 -14.06 6.25
C LYS A 150 0.71 -13.51 6.64
N ILE A 151 1.07 -12.32 6.16
CA ILE A 151 2.36 -11.69 6.50
C ILE A 151 2.43 -11.37 8.00
N ILE A 152 1.34 -10.83 8.57
CA ILE A 152 1.25 -10.53 10.01
C ILE A 152 1.36 -11.81 10.84
N GLU A 153 0.58 -12.85 10.51
CA GLU A 153 0.57 -14.12 11.24
C GLU A 153 1.93 -14.84 11.16
N ASP A 154 2.60 -14.81 10.00
CA ASP A 154 3.95 -15.37 9.84
C ASP A 154 5.00 -14.65 10.68
N TYR A 155 4.84 -13.34 10.88
CA TYR A 155 5.71 -12.59 11.76
C TYR A 155 5.46 -12.94 13.23
N LEU A 156 4.18 -12.97 13.65
CA LEU A 156 3.78 -13.32 15.01
C LEU A 156 4.18 -14.74 15.40
N GLY A 157 4.09 -15.70 14.47
CA GLY A 157 4.47 -17.10 14.73
C GLY A 157 5.97 -17.37 14.78
N LYS A 158 6.82 -16.42 14.38
CA LYS A 158 8.29 -16.51 14.48
C LYS A 158 8.85 -15.90 15.77
N LYS A 159 8.03 -15.17 16.51
CA LYS A 159 8.38 -14.52 17.77
C LYS A 159 8.15 -15.48 18.95
#